data_AF-A0A3D5KFG9-F1
#
_entry.id   AF-A0A3D5KFG9-F1
#
_cell.length_a   1.000
_cell.length_b   1.000
_cell.length_c   1.000
_cell.angle_alpha   90.00
_cell.angle_beta   90.00
_cell.angle_gamma   90.00
#
_symmetry.space_group_name_H-M   'P 1'
#
loop_
_entity.id
_entity.type
_entity.pdbx_description
1 polymer ?
#
loop_
_entity_poly.entity_id
_entity_poly.type
_entity_poly.pdbx_seq_one_letter_code
_entity_poly.pdbx_strand_id
1 'polypeptide(L)' 'KLKERFKLSELPAEPLEALNSIAKKRGAVIFGGEIDYNRISNVILDEFRSGKIGKICLETL' A
#
# COMPACT_ATOMS: atom_id res chain seq x y z
N LYS A 1 -6.14 -4.90 9.29
CA LYS A 1 -5.85 -3.46 9.06
C LYS A 1 -5.38 -3.14 7.64
N LEU A 2 -4.15 -3.45 7.22
CA LEU A 2 -3.67 -3.18 5.84
C LEU A 2 -4.52 -3.88 4.77
N LYS A 3 -4.72 -5.20 4.92
CA LYS A 3 -5.55 -6.01 4.02
C LYS A 3 -6.96 -5.45 3.84
N GLU A 4 -7.62 -5.05 4.93
CA GLU A 4 -8.96 -4.45 4.92
C GLU A 4 -8.95 -3.05 4.30
N ARG A 5 -7.98 -2.20 4.69
CA ARG A 5 -7.85 -0.82 4.20
C ARG A 5 -7.69 -0.76 2.68
N PHE A 6 -6.92 -1.69 2.12
CA PHE A 6 -6.68 -1.78 0.68
C PHE A 6 -7.59 -2.78 -0.05
N LYS A 7 -8.57 -3.37 0.65
CA LYS A 7 -9.56 -4.33 0.11
C LYS A 7 -8.88 -5.49 -0.64
N LEU A 8 -7.86 -6.06 -0.02
CA LEU A 8 -7.08 -7.17 -0.57
C LEU A 8 -7.68 -8.51 -0.11
N SER A 9 -7.77 -9.47 -1.03
CA SER A 9 -8.14 -10.86 -0.71
C SER A 9 -7.05 -11.58 0.06
N GLU A 10 -5.80 -11.21 -0.18
CA GLU A 10 -4.60 -11.69 0.50
C GLU A 10 -3.56 -10.58 0.53
N LEU A 11 -2.73 -10.57 1.58
CA LEU A 11 -1.59 -9.68 1.66
C LEU A 11 -0.33 -10.55 1.53
N PRO A 12 0.37 -10.51 0.38
CA PRO A 12 1.61 -11.26 0.18
C PRO A 12 2.64 -10.97 1.27
N ALA A 13 3.45 -11.97 1.60
CA ALA A 13 4.54 -11.82 2.57
C ALA A 13 5.71 -11.02 2.00
N GLU A 14 5.94 -11.13 0.69
CA GLU A 14 6.99 -10.37 0.01
C GLU A 14 6.52 -8.90 -0.16
N PRO A 15 7.29 -7.91 0.34
CA PRO A 15 6.86 -6.51 0.34
C PRO A 15 6.56 -5.92 -1.04
N LEU A 16 7.32 -6.27 -2.07
CA LEU A 16 7.10 -5.75 -3.42
C LEU A 16 5.81 -6.31 -4.04
N GLU A 17 5.49 -7.58 -3.83
CA GLU A 17 4.23 -8.21 -4.24
C GLU A 17 3.03 -7.62 -3.51
N ALA A 18 3.19 -7.33 -2.21
CA ALA A 18 2.16 -6.61 -1.45
C ALA A 18 1.93 -5.20 -2.02
N LEU A 19 2.99 -4.46 -2.33
CA LEU A 19 2.92 -3.14 -2.95
C LEU A 19 2.23 -3.22 -4.32
N ASN A 20 2.56 -4.21 -5.15
CA ASN A 20 1.95 -4.45 -6.45
C ASN A 20 0.46 -4.76 -6.34
N SER A 21 0.08 -5.57 -5.34
CA SER A 21 -1.32 -5.90 -5.08
C SER A 21 -2.12 -4.65 -4.67
N ILE A 22 -1.54 -3.79 -3.85
CA ILE A 22 -2.14 -2.50 -3.45
C ILE A 22 -2.22 -1.56 -4.66
N ALA A 23 -1.17 -1.46 -5.48
CA ALA A 23 -1.12 -0.62 -6.66
C ALA A 23 -2.21 -0.99 -7.67
N LYS A 24 -2.37 -2.29 -7.96
CA LYS A 24 -3.44 -2.81 -8.84
C LYS A 24 -4.83 -2.47 -8.29
N LYS A 25 -5.06 -2.63 -6.98
CA LYS A 25 -6.35 -2.27 -6.36
C LYS A 25 -6.64 -0.76 -6.36
N ARG A 26 -5.60 0.08 -6.29
CA ARG A 26 -5.72 1.54 -6.24
C ARG A 26 -5.58 2.22 -7.60
N GLY A 27 -5.39 1.46 -8.67
CA GLY A 27 -5.24 1.99 -10.03
C GLY A 27 -3.94 2.80 -10.22
N ALA A 28 -2.89 2.48 -9.45
CA ALA A 28 -1.55 3.03 -9.63
C ALA A 28 -0.80 2.17 -10.66
N VAL A 29 -1.33 2.15 -11.88
CA VAL A 29 -0.83 1.36 -13.01
C VAL A 29 -0.73 2.32 -14.20
N ILE A 30 0.41 2.30 -14.90
CA ILE A 30 0.65 3.11 -16.09
C ILE A 30 0.28 2.34 -17.37
N PHE A 31 0.44 3.01 -18.52
CA PHE A 31 0.24 2.38 -19.82
C PHE A 31 1.12 1.13 -19.97
N GLY A 32 0.55 0.05 -20.52
CA GLY A 32 1.21 -1.25 -20.63
C GLY A 32 1.01 -2.18 -19.43
N GLY A 33 0.34 -1.75 -18.36
CA GLY A 33 0.04 -2.59 -17.19
C GLY A 33 1.13 -2.61 -16.13
N GLU A 34 2.18 -1.79 -16.31
CA GLU A 34 3.27 -1.61 -15.35
C GLU A 34 2.84 -0.81 -14.12
N ILE A 35 3.48 -1.07 -12.98
CA ILE A 35 3.14 -0.42 -11.72
C ILE A 35 3.75 0.98 -11.63
N ASP A 36 2.94 1.97 -11.25
CA ASP A 36 3.41 3.30 -10.87
C ASP A 36 3.86 3.31 -9.40
N TYR A 37 5.13 2.96 -9.18
CA TYR A 37 5.70 2.87 -7.83
C TYR A 37 5.76 4.22 -7.11
N ASN A 38 5.99 5.32 -7.82
CA ASN A 38 6.01 6.65 -7.22
C ASN A 38 4.63 7.02 -6.69
N ARG A 39 3.60 6.83 -7.51
CA ARG A 39 2.22 7.14 -7.12
C ARG A 39 1.76 6.28 -5.95
N ILE A 40 1.97 4.97 -6.01
CA ILE A 40 1.49 4.09 -4.93
C ILE A 40 2.26 4.30 -3.62
N SER A 41 3.57 4.59 -3.69
CA SER A 41 4.37 4.88 -2.49
C SER A 41 3.89 6.15 -1.81
N ASN A 42 3.61 7.22 -2.58
CA ASN A 42 3.05 8.45 -2.02
C ASN A 42 1.69 8.21 -1.35
N VAL A 43 0.80 7.44 -1.98
CA VAL A 43 -0.51 7.09 -1.39
C VAL A 43 -0.35 6.35 -0.05
N ILE A 44 0.55 5.37 0.02
CA ILE A 44 0.77 4.60 1.25
C ILE A 44 1.36 5.48 2.34
N LEU A 45 2.34 6.32 2.02
CA LEU A 45 2.95 7.26 2.97
C LEU A 45 1.93 8.28 3.49
N ASP A 46 1.04 8.77 2.64
CA ASP A 46 -0.03 9.69 3.05
C ASP A 46 -1.05 9.01 3.95
N GLU A 47 -1.43 7.76 3.66
CA GLU A 47 -2.32 6.98 4.54
C GLU A 47 -1.64 6.61 5.87
N PHE A 48 -0.32 6.37 5.89
CA PHE A 48 0.47 6.19 7.10
C PHE A 48 0.48 7.46 7.96
N ARG A 49 0.90 8.59 7.38
CA ARG A 49 1.00 9.90 8.07
C ARG A 49 -0.34 10.39 8.60
N SER A 50 -1.43 10.10 7.89
CA SER A 50 -2.79 10.45 8.33
C SER A 50 -3.41 9.44 9.31
N GLY A 51 -2.67 8.38 9.71
CA GLY A 51 -3.14 7.37 10.65
C GLY A 51 -4.23 6.43 10.10
N LYS A 52 -4.50 6.47 8.79
CA LYS A 52 -5.59 5.71 8.13
C LYS A 52 -5.31 4.21 8.07
N ILE A 53 -4.04 3.80 8.08
CA ILE A 53 -3.65 2.38 8.18
C ILE A 53 -3.47 1.91 9.63
N GLY A 54 -3.66 2.79 10.61
CA GLY A 54 -3.61 2.51 12.04
C GLY A 54 -2.74 3.50 12.82
N LYS A 55 -2.83 3.41 14.15
CA LYS A 55 -1.90 4.09 15.07
C LYS A 55 -0.64 3.24 15.18
N ILE A 56 0.45 3.70 14.57
CA ILE A 56 1.73 2.98 14.50
C ILE A 56 2.78 3.84 15.18
N CYS A 57 3.53 3.25 16.11
CA CYS A 57 4.74 3.83 16.68
C CYS A 57 5.95 3.16 16.02
N LEU A 58 6.95 3.94 15.59
CA LEU A 58 8.18 3.41 15.01
C LEU A 58 9.27 3.15 16.05
N GLU A 59 9.06 3.63 17.28
CA GLU A 59 9.94 3.39 18.42
C GLU A 59 9.27 2.43 19.40
N THR A 60 10.07 1.61 20.07
CA THR A 60 9.61 0.78 21.19
C THR A 60 9.48 1.66 22.43
N LEU A 61 8.41 1.44 23.21
CA LEU A 61 8.19 2.11 24.50
C LEU A 61 9.17 1.62 25.57
#